data_AF-A0A521ZSL8-F1
#
_entry.id   AF-A0A521ZSL8-F1
#
_cell.length_a   1.000
_cell.length_b   1.000
_cell.length_c   1.000
_cell.angle_alpha   90.00
_cell.angle_beta   90.00
_cell.angle_gamma   90.00
#
_symmetry.space_group_name_H-M   'P 1'
#
loop_
_entity.id
_entity.type
_entity.pdbx_description
1 polymer ?
#
loop_
_entity_poly.entity_id
_entity_poly.type
_entity_poly.pdbx_seq_one_letter_code
_entity_poly.pdbx_strand_id
1 'polypeptide(L)'
;MEKVGEKSGNYGSWTIAGDEAFLRLDESSRVKLAPSQDGVLLEGWWGEARRLGAVISGVCLMDGSWQMEFAQQDKRNPPARRSLALTLDRERAYGKAKKGGVTKLLVPRVPGGYHRSLIRWQAKKFAALCPERILYHLPIDEYHLFIEEMEASMGRRVTEMHEALESFGQETLKFLNEALVAAGVDPGKVELIHPLSLGAKGANESFGFPYLKPEAFKLDLKSLAGVEDLVELRISLAAEKEQGWRIPVFCGVLDLPHPYCAKERDAREVREIIL
;
A
#
# COMPACT_ATOMS: atom_id res chain seq x y z
N MET A 1 1.09 2.89 -37.49
CA MET A 1 1.95 3.28 -36.36
C MET A 1 1.72 4.75 -36.08
N GLU A 2 0.69 5.06 -35.28
CA GLU A 2 0.52 6.42 -34.77
C GLU A 2 1.54 6.66 -33.66
N LYS A 3 2.26 7.77 -33.76
CA LYS A 3 3.15 8.26 -32.71
C LYS A 3 2.29 8.50 -31.47
N VAL A 4 2.54 7.73 -30.41
CA VAL A 4 2.05 8.03 -29.07
C VAL A 4 2.61 9.40 -28.70
N GLY A 5 1.77 10.43 -28.76
CA GLY A 5 2.13 11.79 -28.39
C GLY A 5 2.59 11.83 -26.93
N GLU A 6 3.67 12.58 -26.69
CA GLU A 6 4.21 12.90 -25.37
C GLU A 6 3.12 13.51 -24.48
N LYS A 7 2.38 12.68 -23.76
CA LYS A 7 1.60 13.11 -22.60
C LYS A 7 2.35 12.69 -21.36
N SER A 8 2.96 13.67 -20.69
CA SER A 8 3.42 13.46 -19.33
C SER A 8 2.21 13.32 -18.42
N GLY A 9 2.15 12.22 -17.67
CA GLY A 9 1.13 11.95 -16.66
C GLY A 9 1.75 11.89 -15.27
N ASN A 10 0.95 12.13 -14.23
CA ASN A 10 1.38 11.91 -12.86
C ASN A 10 0.68 10.66 -12.29
N TYR A 11 1.45 9.84 -11.56
CA TYR A 11 0.95 8.70 -10.81
C TYR A 11 1.44 8.79 -9.36
N GLY A 12 0.60 9.33 -8.49
CA GLY A 12 1.02 9.75 -7.15
C GLY A 12 2.08 10.85 -7.23
N SER A 13 3.28 10.60 -6.70
CA SER A 13 4.42 11.51 -6.79
C SER A 13 5.33 11.27 -7.99
N TRP A 14 5.03 10.28 -8.83
CA TRP A 14 5.83 9.90 -9.98
C TRP A 14 5.37 10.64 -11.24
N THR A 15 6.33 11.10 -12.03
CA THR A 15 6.09 11.58 -13.39
C THR A 15 6.33 10.43 -14.35
N ILE A 16 5.38 10.20 -15.24
CA ILE A 16 5.47 9.22 -16.33
C ILE A 16 5.58 10.01 -17.64
N ALA A 17 6.67 9.82 -18.37
CA ALA A 17 6.92 10.47 -19.66
C ALA A 17 7.42 9.44 -20.67
N GLY A 18 6.62 9.16 -21.69
CA GLY A 18 6.90 8.08 -22.64
C GLY A 18 6.87 6.71 -21.96
N ASP A 19 7.98 5.99 -22.03
CA ASP A 19 8.20 4.67 -21.42
C ASP A 19 9.00 4.75 -20.12
N GLU A 20 9.18 5.93 -19.52
CA GLU A 20 9.91 6.09 -18.27
C GLU A 20 9.04 6.69 -17.16
N ALA A 21 9.24 6.18 -15.94
CA ALA A 21 8.76 6.79 -14.71
C ALA A 21 9.92 7.21 -13.81
N PHE A 22 9.79 8.37 -13.17
CA PHE A 22 10.81 8.90 -12.27
C PHE A 22 10.23 9.84 -11.20
N LEU A 23 10.95 9.99 -10.09
CA LEU A 23 10.69 10.98 -9.06
C LEU A 23 11.50 12.26 -9.34
N ARG A 24 10.83 13.33 -9.75
CA ARG A 24 11.45 14.65 -10.02
C ARG A 24 12.63 14.56 -11.02
N LEU A 25 13.85 14.93 -10.62
CA LEU A 25 15.08 14.86 -11.41
C LEU A 25 16.06 13.79 -10.85
N ASP A 26 15.59 12.88 -10.00
CA ASP A 26 16.45 11.86 -9.38
C ASP A 26 16.67 10.69 -10.36
N GLU A 27 17.83 10.66 -11.02
CA GLU A 27 18.18 9.61 -11.98
C GLU A 27 18.18 8.20 -11.37
N SER A 28 18.44 8.06 -10.06
CA SER A 28 18.42 6.77 -9.37
C SER A 28 17.03 6.14 -9.32
N SER A 29 15.98 6.96 -9.50
CA SER A 29 14.59 6.52 -9.45
C SER A 29 14.03 6.06 -10.80
N ARG A 30 14.77 6.17 -11.91
CA ARG A 30 14.23 5.89 -13.25
C ARG A 30 13.83 4.41 -13.41
N VAL A 31 12.60 4.18 -13.85
CA VAL A 31 12.04 2.87 -14.19
C VAL A 31 11.60 2.89 -15.64
N LYS A 32 12.05 1.92 -16.43
CA LYS A 32 11.51 1.70 -17.77
C LYS A 32 10.24 0.88 -17.66
N LEU A 33 9.18 1.38 -18.27
CA LEU A 33 7.83 0.85 -18.21
C LEU A 33 7.39 0.40 -19.60
N ALA A 34 6.69 -0.73 -19.65
CA ALA A 34 6.02 -1.23 -20.86
C ALA A 34 4.53 -1.43 -20.59
N PRO A 35 3.67 -1.38 -21.62
CA PRO A 35 2.27 -1.77 -21.50
C PRO A 35 2.12 -3.17 -20.92
N SER A 36 1.25 -3.32 -19.92
CA SER A 36 0.99 -4.62 -19.29
C SER A 36 -0.20 -5.33 -19.92
N GLN A 37 -0.13 -6.66 -19.99
CA GLN A 37 -1.29 -7.51 -20.31
C GLN A 37 -1.96 -8.07 -19.05
N ASP A 38 -1.44 -7.73 -17.86
CA ASP A 38 -1.80 -8.38 -16.60
C ASP A 38 -2.81 -7.60 -15.76
N GLY A 39 -3.43 -6.56 -16.32
CA GLY A 39 -4.51 -5.79 -15.68
C GLY A 39 -4.05 -4.52 -14.98
N VAL A 40 -2.83 -4.05 -15.29
CA VAL A 40 -2.33 -2.71 -14.95
C VAL A 40 -2.04 -1.95 -16.25
N LEU A 41 -1.87 -0.63 -16.21
CA LEU A 41 -1.58 0.16 -17.41
C LEU A 41 -0.17 -0.11 -17.93
N LEU A 42 0.79 0.02 -17.03
CA LEU A 42 2.22 -0.06 -17.31
C LEU A 42 2.90 -0.85 -16.23
N GLU A 43 4.03 -1.49 -16.55
CA GLU A 43 4.85 -2.19 -15.58
C GLU A 43 6.29 -2.28 -16.04
N GLY A 44 7.22 -2.52 -15.12
CA GLY A 44 8.61 -2.69 -15.48
C GLY A 44 9.54 -2.85 -14.29
N TRP A 45 10.80 -3.16 -14.60
CA TRP A 45 11.82 -3.39 -13.60
C TRP A 45 12.55 -2.09 -13.24
N TRP A 46 12.67 -1.86 -11.94
CA TRP A 46 13.71 -1.01 -11.36
C TRP A 46 14.88 -1.89 -10.91
N GLY A 47 16.01 -1.79 -11.61
CA GLY A 47 17.15 -2.71 -11.44
C GLY A 47 17.02 -4.01 -12.25
N GLU A 48 18.01 -4.90 -12.14
CA GLU A 48 18.00 -6.19 -12.83
C GLU A 48 17.84 -7.35 -11.84
N ALA A 49 16.85 -8.21 -12.06
CA ALA A 49 16.71 -9.48 -11.37
C ALA A 49 17.21 -10.63 -12.25
N ARG A 50 18.13 -11.46 -11.74
CA ARG A 50 18.70 -12.60 -12.50
C ARG A 50 18.17 -13.97 -12.06
N ARG A 51 17.86 -14.13 -10.77
CA ARG A 51 17.27 -15.33 -10.19
C ARG A 51 16.48 -14.94 -8.95
N LEU A 52 15.25 -15.43 -8.84
CA LEU A 52 14.35 -15.07 -7.75
C LEU A 52 14.12 -16.29 -6.86
N GLY A 53 14.73 -16.28 -5.67
CA GLY A 53 14.39 -17.21 -4.60
C GLY A 53 13.16 -16.70 -3.84
N ALA A 54 13.14 -15.41 -3.51
CA ALA A 54 12.05 -14.81 -2.77
C ALA A 54 11.58 -13.48 -3.39
N VAL A 55 10.31 -13.17 -3.19
CA VAL A 55 9.71 -11.88 -3.55
C VAL A 55 9.14 -11.23 -2.30
N ILE A 56 9.43 -9.94 -2.09
CA ILE A 56 8.73 -9.08 -1.13
C ILE A 56 7.57 -8.41 -1.86
N SER A 57 6.43 -8.36 -1.19
CA SER A 57 5.25 -7.67 -1.68
C SER A 57 4.36 -7.29 -0.50
N GLY A 58 3.36 -6.46 -0.73
CA GLY A 58 2.35 -6.18 0.28
C GLY A 58 1.21 -5.37 -0.28
N VAL A 59 0.26 -5.05 0.60
CA VAL A 59 -0.80 -4.11 0.29
C VAL A 59 -1.13 -3.29 1.51
N CYS A 60 -1.16 -1.97 1.35
CA CYS A 60 -1.64 -1.06 2.38
C CYS A 60 -3.14 -1.27 2.61
N LEU A 61 -3.55 -1.49 3.87
CA LEU A 61 -4.95 -1.63 4.25
C LEU A 61 -5.71 -0.30 4.36
N MET A 62 -5.07 0.75 4.90
CA MET A 62 -5.69 2.06 5.02
C MET A 62 -5.55 2.87 3.73
N ASP A 63 -6.52 2.74 2.82
CA ASP A 63 -6.68 3.62 1.67
C ASP A 63 -7.50 4.89 1.97
N GLY A 64 -7.75 5.71 0.95
CA GLY A 64 -8.49 6.98 1.07
C GLY A 64 -9.92 6.87 1.61
N SER A 65 -10.47 5.66 1.70
CA SER A 65 -11.82 5.40 2.22
C SER A 65 -11.90 5.27 3.74
N TRP A 66 -10.76 5.09 4.42
CA TRP A 66 -10.68 5.19 5.87
C TRP A 66 -10.69 6.66 6.28
N GLN A 67 -11.76 7.13 6.92
CA GLN A 67 -11.95 8.56 7.16
C GLN A 67 -12.48 8.88 8.55
N MET A 68 -12.05 10.05 9.06
CA MET A 68 -12.67 10.72 10.19
C MET A 68 -13.60 11.82 9.69
N GLU A 69 -14.83 11.82 10.18
CA GLU A 69 -15.79 12.91 9.99
C GLU A 69 -15.82 13.80 11.22
N PHE A 70 -15.80 15.11 10.98
CA PHE A 70 -15.83 16.11 12.03
C PHE A 70 -17.12 16.93 11.96
N ALA A 71 -17.60 17.34 13.14
CA ALA A 71 -18.75 18.19 13.33
C ALA A 71 -18.71 19.40 12.39
N GLN A 72 -19.88 19.65 11.80
CA GLN A 72 -20.12 20.77 10.93
C GLN A 72 -20.03 22.08 11.72
N GLN A 73 -19.19 23.01 11.28
CA GLN A 73 -19.00 24.31 11.95
C GLN A 73 -20.07 25.34 11.53
N ASP A 74 -20.67 25.19 10.35
CA ASP A 74 -21.73 26.05 9.82
C ASP A 74 -22.72 25.20 9.00
N LYS A 75 -24.04 25.41 9.19
CA LYS A 75 -25.14 24.74 8.46
C LYS A 75 -25.01 24.79 6.94
N ARG A 76 -24.23 25.73 6.39
CA ARG A 76 -24.00 25.89 4.94
C ARG A 76 -22.90 24.98 4.36
N ASN A 77 -22.01 24.43 5.18
CA ASN A 77 -20.86 23.64 4.73
C ASN A 77 -20.98 22.18 5.19
N PRO A 78 -20.76 21.17 4.33
CA PRO A 78 -20.82 19.77 4.74
C PRO A 78 -19.79 19.46 5.85
N PRO A 79 -20.03 18.41 6.68
CA PRO A 79 -19.05 17.90 7.63
C PRO A 79 -17.70 17.69 6.97
N ALA A 80 -16.63 18.15 7.62
CA ALA A 80 -15.30 17.98 7.08
C ALA A 80 -14.87 16.53 7.24
N ARG A 81 -14.46 15.88 6.16
CA ARG A 81 -13.86 14.53 6.19
C ARG A 81 -12.36 14.59 5.95
N ARG A 82 -11.61 13.74 6.64
CA ARG A 82 -10.16 13.57 6.45
C ARG A 82 -9.82 12.09 6.33
N SER A 83 -9.01 11.78 5.31
CA SER A 83 -8.48 10.45 5.07
C SER A 83 -7.45 10.09 6.13
N LEU A 84 -7.37 8.81 6.48
CA LEU A 84 -6.36 8.23 7.36
C LEU A 84 -5.24 7.50 6.60
N ALA A 85 -5.25 7.57 5.27
CA ALA A 85 -4.31 6.82 4.44
C ALA A 85 -2.88 7.36 4.51
N LEU A 86 -2.73 8.68 4.41
CA LEU A 86 -1.42 9.36 4.37
C LEU A 86 -1.03 9.88 5.76
N THR A 87 0.25 9.76 6.11
CA THR A 87 0.79 10.25 7.39
C THR A 87 0.43 11.71 7.67
N LEU A 88 0.68 12.62 6.71
CA LEU A 88 0.35 14.04 6.87
C LEU A 88 -1.15 14.30 7.07
N ASP A 89 -2.00 13.50 6.42
CA ASP A 89 -3.46 13.63 6.59
C ASP A 89 -3.92 13.06 7.93
N ARG A 90 -3.32 11.96 8.40
CA ARG A 90 -3.51 11.43 9.76
C ARG A 90 -3.13 12.45 10.82
N GLU A 91 -1.93 13.03 10.75
CA GLU A 91 -1.47 14.05 11.71
C GLU A 91 -2.43 15.24 11.78
N ARG A 92 -2.92 15.72 10.62
CA ARG A 92 -3.92 16.79 10.55
C ARG A 92 -5.26 16.36 11.15
N ALA A 93 -5.69 15.14 10.88
CA ALA A 93 -6.92 14.59 11.46
C ALA A 93 -6.80 14.49 12.98
N TYR A 94 -5.68 13.99 13.51
CA TYR A 94 -5.42 13.84 14.94
C TYR A 94 -5.33 15.20 15.64
N GLY A 95 -4.64 16.16 15.02
CA GLY A 95 -4.58 17.53 15.51
C GLY A 95 -5.96 18.21 15.61
N LYS A 96 -6.89 17.86 14.70
CA LYS A 96 -8.28 18.30 14.80
C LYS A 96 -9.07 17.50 15.84
N ALA A 97 -8.85 16.19 15.93
CA ALA A 97 -9.50 15.32 16.91
C ALA A 97 -9.21 15.74 18.35
N LYS A 98 -7.98 16.21 18.65
CA LYS A 98 -7.60 16.80 19.95
C LYS A 98 -8.43 18.01 20.35
N LYS A 99 -8.99 18.75 19.37
CA LYS A 99 -9.88 19.90 19.62
C LYS A 99 -11.33 19.48 19.84
N GLY A 100 -11.62 18.18 19.78
CA GLY A 100 -12.97 17.61 19.86
C GLY A 100 -13.74 17.68 18.54
N GLY A 101 -14.96 17.13 18.57
CA GLY A 101 -15.89 17.22 17.45
C GLY A 101 -15.64 16.20 16.34
N VAL A 102 -15.02 15.06 16.62
CA VAL A 102 -15.12 13.89 15.72
C VAL A 102 -16.50 13.28 15.94
N THR A 103 -17.29 13.15 14.87
CA THR A 103 -18.68 12.67 14.95
C THR A 103 -18.81 11.24 14.47
N LYS A 104 -18.00 10.84 13.49
CA LYS A 104 -18.05 9.50 12.90
C LYS A 104 -16.69 9.05 12.39
N LEU A 105 -16.52 7.73 12.31
CA LEU A 105 -15.51 7.10 11.48
C LEU A 105 -16.18 6.37 10.33
N LEU A 106 -15.59 6.48 9.14
CA LEU A 106 -15.98 5.75 7.95
C LEU A 106 -14.89 4.71 7.69
N VAL A 107 -15.24 3.44 7.80
CA VAL A 107 -14.30 2.33 7.63
C VAL A 107 -14.82 1.37 6.55
N PRO A 108 -14.01 0.99 5.55
CA PRO A 108 -14.44 0.04 4.54
C PRO A 108 -14.61 -1.37 5.13
N ARG A 109 -15.57 -2.12 4.60
CA ARG A 109 -15.87 -3.50 5.01
C ARG A 109 -15.09 -4.54 4.21
N VAL A 110 -14.74 -4.21 2.96
CA VAL A 110 -14.15 -5.16 2.00
C VAL A 110 -13.07 -4.48 1.15
N PRO A 111 -12.11 -5.23 0.59
CA PRO A 111 -11.13 -4.68 -0.34
C PRO A 111 -11.79 -3.93 -1.49
N GLY A 112 -11.30 -2.71 -1.76
CA GLY A 112 -11.80 -1.86 -2.86
C GLY A 112 -11.13 -2.16 -4.20
N GLY A 113 -11.46 -1.38 -5.23
CA GLY A 113 -10.91 -1.56 -6.58
C GLY A 113 -9.37 -1.56 -6.61
N TYR A 114 -8.73 -0.65 -5.87
CA TYR A 114 -7.28 -0.60 -5.74
C TYR A 114 -6.69 -1.94 -5.25
N HIS A 115 -7.09 -2.37 -4.05
CA HIS A 115 -6.61 -3.59 -3.42
C HIS A 115 -6.82 -4.79 -4.36
N ARG A 116 -8.01 -4.88 -4.96
CA ARG A 116 -8.36 -5.99 -5.84
C ARG A 116 -7.52 -6.02 -7.11
N SER A 117 -7.27 -4.87 -7.73
CA SER A 117 -6.43 -4.79 -8.93
C SER A 117 -4.96 -5.08 -8.62
N LEU A 118 -4.42 -4.50 -7.53
CA LEU A 118 -3.04 -4.72 -7.12
C LEU A 118 -2.79 -6.20 -6.79
N ILE A 119 -3.63 -6.80 -5.95
CA ILE A 119 -3.49 -8.20 -5.52
C ILE A 119 -3.58 -9.16 -6.71
N ARG A 120 -4.51 -8.93 -7.65
CA ARG A 120 -4.62 -9.75 -8.86
C ARG A 120 -3.39 -9.64 -9.75
N TRP A 121 -2.86 -8.43 -9.91
CA TRP A 121 -1.64 -8.22 -10.68
C TRP A 121 -0.44 -8.88 -9.99
N GLN A 122 -0.26 -8.67 -8.68
CA GLN A 122 0.78 -9.33 -7.88
C GLN A 122 0.73 -10.85 -8.04
N ALA A 123 -0.46 -11.47 -7.93
CA ALA A 123 -0.63 -12.91 -8.12
C ALA A 123 -0.17 -13.40 -9.50
N LYS A 124 -0.51 -12.68 -10.58
CA LYS A 124 -0.02 -12.99 -11.93
C LYS A 124 1.49 -12.85 -12.04
N LYS A 125 2.08 -11.85 -11.36
CA LYS A 125 3.55 -11.68 -11.34
C LYS A 125 4.23 -12.76 -10.54
N PHE A 126 3.68 -13.22 -9.43
CA PHE A 126 4.21 -14.39 -8.74
C PHE A 126 4.14 -15.64 -9.63
N ALA A 127 3.07 -15.82 -10.41
CA ALA A 127 2.97 -16.91 -11.38
C ALA A 127 4.04 -16.81 -12.48
N ALA A 128 4.30 -15.62 -13.01
CA ALA A 128 5.30 -15.41 -14.06
C ALA A 128 6.75 -15.51 -13.54
N LEU A 129 7.01 -15.04 -12.33
CA LEU A 129 8.34 -14.99 -11.71
C LEU A 129 8.70 -16.30 -11.01
N CYS A 130 7.72 -17.14 -10.68
CA CYS A 130 7.89 -18.45 -10.03
C CYS A 130 8.79 -18.44 -8.78
N PRO A 131 8.60 -17.53 -7.80
CA PRO A 131 9.44 -17.51 -6.61
C PRO A 131 9.24 -18.78 -5.76
N GLU A 132 10.25 -19.12 -4.96
CA GLU A 132 10.15 -20.19 -3.96
C GLU A 132 9.34 -19.73 -2.75
N ARG A 133 9.53 -18.47 -2.33
CA ARG A 133 8.85 -17.84 -1.18
C ARG A 133 8.28 -16.47 -1.55
N ILE A 134 7.13 -16.12 -1.01
CA ILE A 134 6.50 -14.80 -1.16
C ILE A 134 6.33 -14.22 0.25
N LEU A 135 7.12 -13.20 0.56
CA LEU A 135 7.01 -12.46 1.81
C LEU A 135 5.98 -11.36 1.62
N TYR A 136 4.83 -11.51 2.24
CA TYR A 136 3.69 -10.63 2.02
C TYR A 136 3.39 -9.81 3.28
N HIS A 137 3.58 -8.50 3.21
CA HIS A 137 3.28 -7.60 4.32
C HIS A 137 1.82 -7.17 4.28
N LEU A 138 1.06 -7.59 5.29
CA LEU A 138 -0.29 -7.11 5.57
C LEU A 138 -0.26 -6.35 6.91
N PRO A 139 -0.14 -5.01 6.90
CA PRO A 139 0.31 -4.21 8.03
C PRO A 139 -0.78 -3.96 9.11
N ILE A 140 -1.42 -5.01 9.62
CA ILE A 140 -2.49 -4.92 10.63
C ILE A 140 -1.94 -4.32 11.93
N ASP A 141 -0.81 -4.82 12.40
CA ASP A 141 -0.18 -4.40 13.66
C ASP A 141 0.21 -2.91 13.63
N GLU A 142 0.76 -2.45 12.51
CA GLU A 142 1.12 -1.06 12.29
C GLU A 142 -0.10 -0.14 12.31
N TYR A 143 -1.20 -0.59 11.70
CA TYR A 143 -2.44 0.17 11.71
C TYR A 143 -3.12 0.19 13.08
N HIS A 144 -2.94 -0.83 13.92
CA HIS A 144 -3.35 -0.76 15.31
C HIS A 144 -2.61 0.32 16.09
N LEU A 145 -1.30 0.47 15.90
CA LEU A 145 -0.54 1.57 16.50
C LEU A 145 -1.10 2.94 16.08
N PHE A 146 -1.46 3.12 14.80
CA PHE A 146 -2.08 4.36 14.35
C PHE A 146 -3.46 4.61 14.95
N ILE A 147 -4.28 3.56 15.16
CA ILE A 147 -5.57 3.68 15.85
C ILE A 147 -5.35 4.10 17.31
N GLU A 148 -4.39 3.51 18.01
CA GLU A 148 -4.05 3.87 19.39
C GLU A 148 -3.60 5.35 19.51
N GLU A 149 -2.81 5.85 18.56
CA GLU A 149 -2.43 7.28 18.49
C GLU A 149 -3.64 8.20 18.27
N MET A 150 -4.61 7.76 17.46
CA MET A 150 -5.88 8.46 17.23
C MET A 150 -6.73 8.47 18.51
N GLU A 151 -6.88 7.33 19.18
CA GLU A 151 -7.61 7.19 20.44
C GLU A 151 -7.03 8.08 21.54
N ALA A 152 -5.69 8.11 21.66
CA ALA A 152 -4.98 9.01 22.57
C ALA A 152 -5.26 10.49 22.23
N SER A 153 -5.35 10.83 20.94
CA SER A 153 -5.70 12.17 20.48
C SER A 153 -7.16 12.54 20.75
N MET A 154 -8.07 11.58 20.72
CA MET A 154 -9.49 11.76 21.04
C MET A 154 -9.80 11.70 22.54
N GLY A 155 -8.87 11.19 23.35
CA GLY A 155 -9.08 10.94 24.78
C GLY A 155 -10.06 9.81 25.07
N ARG A 156 -10.27 8.88 24.13
CA ARG A 156 -11.21 7.76 24.26
C ARG A 156 -10.85 6.61 23.33
N ARG A 157 -11.22 5.40 23.75
CA ARG A 157 -11.08 4.18 22.95
C ARG A 157 -12.19 4.07 21.90
N VAL A 158 -11.88 3.43 20.77
CA VAL A 158 -12.79 3.13 19.66
C VAL A 158 -12.59 1.68 19.22
N THR A 159 -13.03 0.75 20.06
CA THR A 159 -12.88 -0.70 19.85
C THR A 159 -13.40 -1.17 18.50
N GLU A 160 -14.51 -0.61 18.02
CA GLU A 160 -15.13 -0.96 16.74
C GLU A 160 -14.21 -0.69 15.54
N MET A 161 -13.26 0.25 15.66
CA MET A 161 -12.29 0.52 14.60
C MET A 161 -11.19 -0.55 14.56
N HIS A 162 -10.74 -1.05 15.71
CA HIS A 162 -9.83 -2.18 15.79
C HIS A 162 -10.48 -3.43 15.16
N GLU A 163 -11.73 -3.73 15.52
CA GLU A 163 -12.47 -4.86 14.95
C GLU A 163 -12.67 -4.72 13.43
N ALA A 164 -12.93 -3.50 12.95
CA ALA A 164 -13.07 -3.24 11.52
C ALA A 164 -11.75 -3.45 10.76
N LEU A 165 -10.61 -3.05 11.33
CA LEU A 165 -9.29 -3.30 10.76
C LEU A 165 -9.00 -4.78 10.63
N GLU A 166 -9.24 -5.55 11.69
CA GLU A 166 -9.05 -7.00 11.70
C GLU A 166 -9.92 -7.70 10.67
N SER A 167 -11.22 -7.37 10.64
CA SER A 167 -12.15 -7.92 9.65
C SER A 167 -11.75 -7.56 8.21
N PHE A 168 -11.30 -6.33 7.97
CA PHE A 168 -10.84 -5.90 6.66
C PHE A 168 -9.54 -6.62 6.25
N GLY A 169 -8.61 -6.83 7.19
CA GLY A 169 -7.40 -7.61 6.98
C GLY A 169 -7.70 -9.05 6.58
N GLN A 170 -8.63 -9.70 7.29
CA GLN A 170 -9.09 -11.06 6.97
C GLN A 170 -9.71 -11.16 5.57
N GLU A 171 -10.59 -10.22 5.20
CA GLU A 171 -11.18 -10.19 3.85
C GLU A 171 -10.13 -9.92 2.77
N THR A 172 -9.11 -9.11 3.07
CA THR A 172 -7.97 -8.87 2.16
C THR A 172 -7.14 -10.13 1.95
N LEU A 173 -6.83 -10.85 3.04
CA LEU A 173 -6.08 -12.11 2.98
C LEU A 173 -6.86 -13.20 2.24
N LYS A 174 -8.17 -13.31 2.48
CA LYS A 174 -9.04 -14.21 1.75
C LYS A 174 -8.99 -13.92 0.25
N PHE A 175 -9.13 -12.65 -0.14
CA PHE A 175 -9.06 -12.23 -1.54
C PHE A 175 -7.68 -12.49 -2.16
N LEU A 176 -6.59 -12.30 -1.41
CA LEU A 176 -5.24 -12.67 -1.84
C LEU A 176 -5.15 -14.16 -2.17
N ASN A 177 -5.61 -15.04 -1.27
CA ASN A 177 -5.60 -16.49 -1.50
C ASN A 177 -6.42 -16.88 -2.74
N GLU A 178 -7.60 -16.29 -2.92
CA GLU A 178 -8.42 -16.50 -4.11
C GLU A 178 -7.70 -16.07 -5.40
N ALA A 179 -7.02 -14.92 -5.39
CA ALA A 179 -6.27 -14.42 -6.53
C ALA A 179 -5.04 -15.29 -6.86
N LEU A 180 -4.33 -15.80 -5.85
CA LEU A 180 -3.20 -16.71 -6.02
C LEU A 180 -3.64 -18.02 -6.67
N VAL A 181 -4.71 -18.64 -6.15
CA VAL A 181 -5.28 -19.87 -6.73
C VAL A 181 -5.71 -19.64 -8.18
N ALA A 182 -6.39 -18.52 -8.46
CA ALA A 182 -6.81 -18.19 -9.82
C ALA A 182 -5.64 -17.97 -10.79
N ALA A 183 -4.48 -17.51 -10.29
CA ALA A 183 -3.26 -17.35 -11.06
C ALA A 183 -2.40 -18.63 -11.14
N GLY A 184 -2.82 -19.73 -10.50
CA GLY A 184 -2.05 -20.98 -10.44
C GLY A 184 -0.85 -20.93 -9.48
N VAL A 185 -0.86 -20.02 -8.51
CA VAL A 185 0.18 -19.91 -7.48
C VAL A 185 -0.31 -20.64 -6.22
N ASP A 186 0.54 -21.50 -5.66
CA ASP A 186 0.27 -22.16 -4.38
C ASP A 186 0.24 -21.13 -3.23
N PRO A 187 -0.90 -20.95 -2.53
CA PRO A 187 -0.98 -20.05 -1.38
C PRO A 187 -0.02 -20.43 -0.25
N GLY A 188 0.41 -21.70 -0.17
CA GLY A 188 1.41 -22.16 0.80
C GLY A 188 2.79 -21.52 0.64
N LYS A 189 3.07 -20.85 -0.49
CA LYS A 189 4.29 -20.05 -0.69
C LYS A 189 4.26 -18.69 -0.01
N VAL A 190 3.08 -18.22 0.41
CA VAL A 190 2.93 -16.92 1.06
C VAL A 190 3.23 -17.02 2.53
N GLU A 191 4.20 -16.22 2.97
CA GLU A 191 4.55 -16.00 4.35
C GLU A 191 4.13 -14.59 4.74
N LEU A 192 3.13 -14.48 5.62
CA LEU A 192 2.75 -13.19 6.18
C LEU A 192 3.84 -12.71 7.12
N ILE A 193 4.37 -11.52 6.84
CA ILE A 193 5.45 -10.95 7.63
C ILE A 193 4.93 -9.89 8.60
N HIS A 194 5.51 -9.88 9.80
CA HIS A 194 5.16 -8.97 10.89
C HIS A 194 6.43 -8.27 11.40
N PRO A 195 6.92 -7.22 10.71
CA PRO A 195 8.24 -6.67 11.03
C PRO A 195 8.34 -6.03 12.42
N LEU A 196 7.24 -5.55 13.00
CA LEU A 196 7.18 -5.14 14.41
C LEU A 196 7.59 -6.27 15.37
N SER A 197 7.18 -7.51 15.11
CA SER A 197 7.58 -8.68 15.90
C SER A 197 9.06 -9.06 15.73
N LEU A 198 9.71 -8.53 14.70
CA LEU A 198 11.11 -8.77 14.36
C LEU A 198 12.03 -7.60 14.76
N GLY A 199 11.48 -6.61 15.48
CA GLY A 199 12.26 -5.52 16.08
C GLY A 199 12.21 -4.19 15.34
N ALA A 200 11.28 -3.99 14.39
CA ALA A 200 10.98 -2.64 13.89
C ALA A 200 10.44 -1.77 15.05
N LYS A 201 10.93 -0.52 15.18
CA LYS A 201 10.61 0.35 16.34
C LYS A 201 9.27 1.09 16.22
N GLY A 202 8.59 0.97 15.09
CA GLY A 202 7.30 1.60 14.85
C GLY A 202 6.84 1.39 13.41
N ALA A 203 5.62 1.82 13.12
CA ALA A 203 4.96 1.57 11.85
C ALA A 203 5.80 2.00 10.63
N ASN A 204 6.38 3.22 10.66
CA ASN A 204 7.18 3.73 9.55
C ASN A 204 8.44 2.89 9.26
N GLU A 205 9.15 2.41 10.30
CA GLU A 205 10.29 1.50 10.11
C GLU A 205 9.81 0.15 9.58
N SER A 206 8.66 -0.31 10.06
CA SER A 206 8.11 -1.63 9.72
C SER A 206 7.90 -1.82 8.21
N PHE A 207 7.36 -0.82 7.51
CA PHE A 207 7.15 -0.88 6.05
C PHE A 207 8.46 -1.08 5.25
N GLY A 208 9.56 -0.46 5.69
CA GLY A 208 10.86 -0.60 5.03
C GLY A 208 11.67 -1.81 5.51
N PHE A 209 11.28 -2.42 6.62
CA PHE A 209 12.06 -3.43 7.31
C PHE A 209 12.47 -4.63 6.43
N PRO A 210 11.60 -5.18 5.55
CA PRO A 210 12.00 -6.28 4.66
C PRO A 210 13.09 -5.89 3.66
N TYR A 211 13.14 -4.62 3.28
CA TYR A 211 14.14 -4.04 2.39
C TYR A 211 15.38 -3.54 3.12
N LEU A 212 15.33 -3.35 4.44
CA LEU A 212 16.46 -2.88 5.25
C LEU A 212 17.21 -4.03 5.94
N LYS A 213 16.47 -5.08 6.36
CA LYS A 213 16.98 -6.22 7.14
C LYS A 213 16.52 -7.56 6.57
N PRO A 214 16.83 -7.88 5.30
CA PRO A 214 16.42 -9.13 4.66
C PRO A 214 16.95 -10.38 5.39
N GLU A 215 18.06 -10.27 6.11
CA GLU A 215 18.62 -11.33 6.96
C GLU A 215 17.69 -11.75 8.10
N ALA A 216 16.84 -10.84 8.62
CA ALA A 216 15.83 -11.17 9.62
C ALA A 216 14.79 -12.20 9.09
N PHE A 217 14.68 -12.30 7.77
CA PHE A 217 13.80 -13.22 7.06
C PHE A 217 14.53 -14.40 6.40
N LYS A 218 15.84 -14.54 6.70
CA LYS A 218 16.73 -15.56 6.12
C LYS A 218 16.83 -15.46 4.60
N LEU A 219 16.90 -14.23 4.08
CA LEU A 219 16.99 -13.96 2.65
C LEU A 219 18.42 -13.61 2.22
N ASP A 220 18.79 -14.07 1.03
CA ASP A 220 19.99 -13.60 0.32
C ASP A 220 19.60 -12.49 -0.66
N LEU A 221 20.27 -11.33 -0.53
CA LEU A 221 20.08 -10.14 -1.37
C LEU A 221 20.12 -10.44 -2.86
N LYS A 222 20.96 -11.39 -3.29
CA LYS A 222 21.13 -11.71 -4.72
C LYS A 222 19.93 -12.46 -5.31
N SER A 223 19.06 -12.99 -4.46
CA SER A 223 17.92 -13.82 -4.82
C SER A 223 16.57 -13.17 -4.52
N LEU A 224 16.59 -11.88 -4.18
CA LEU A 224 15.45 -11.14 -3.67
C LEU A 224 14.99 -10.09 -4.68
N ALA A 225 13.68 -9.94 -4.83
CA ALA A 225 13.09 -8.80 -5.54
C ALA A 225 11.82 -8.32 -4.84
N GLY A 226 11.40 -7.09 -5.12
CA GLY A 226 10.08 -6.58 -4.80
C GLY A 226 9.10 -6.77 -5.98
N VAL A 227 7.81 -6.91 -5.67
CA VAL A 227 6.72 -6.75 -6.64
C VAL A 227 5.70 -5.80 -6.03
N GLU A 228 5.67 -4.57 -6.51
CA GLU A 228 4.99 -3.47 -5.82
C GLU A 228 4.25 -2.54 -6.79
N ASP A 229 3.30 -1.80 -6.26
CA ASP A 229 2.80 -0.60 -6.92
C ASP A 229 3.97 0.41 -7.09
N LEU A 230 4.06 1.09 -8.24
CA LEU A 230 5.12 2.07 -8.54
C LEU A 230 5.26 3.11 -7.43
N VAL A 231 4.15 3.51 -6.79
CA VAL A 231 4.23 4.47 -5.70
C VAL A 231 4.95 3.94 -4.47
N GLU A 232 4.97 2.64 -4.24
CA GLU A 232 5.64 2.00 -3.10
C GLU A 232 7.12 1.72 -3.36
N LEU A 233 7.60 1.89 -4.61
CA LEU A 233 9.04 1.88 -4.94
C LEU A 233 9.85 2.89 -4.09
N ARG A 234 9.20 3.92 -3.54
CA ARG A 234 9.83 4.86 -2.59
C ARG A 234 10.46 4.15 -1.39
N ILE A 235 9.90 3.02 -0.96
CA ILE A 235 10.37 2.25 0.19
C ILE A 235 11.72 1.63 -0.15
N SER A 236 11.82 0.94 -1.28
CA SER A 236 13.06 0.32 -1.74
C SER A 236 14.13 1.37 -2.10
N LEU A 237 13.73 2.51 -2.65
CA LEU A 237 14.63 3.65 -2.88
C LEU A 237 15.20 4.22 -1.58
N ALA A 238 14.38 4.35 -0.54
CA ALA A 238 14.85 4.79 0.77
C ALA A 238 15.84 3.78 1.38
N ALA A 239 15.53 2.48 1.27
CA ALA A 239 16.41 1.41 1.74
C ALA A 239 17.76 1.40 0.99
N GLU A 240 17.77 1.56 -0.34
CA GLU A 240 19.01 1.66 -1.12
C GLU A 240 19.86 2.85 -0.67
N LYS A 241 19.24 4.02 -0.44
CA LYS A 241 19.95 5.22 0.02
C LYS A 241 20.57 5.02 1.40
N GLU A 242 19.94 4.24 2.26
CA GLU A 242 20.44 3.94 3.61
C GLU A 242 21.53 2.87 3.62
N GLN A 243 21.34 1.80 2.85
CA GLN A 243 22.18 0.59 2.94
C GLN A 243 23.24 0.49 1.84
N GLY A 244 23.11 1.27 0.77
CA GLY A 244 24.04 1.28 -0.36
C GLY A 244 23.92 0.08 -1.32
N TRP A 245 22.92 -0.78 -1.13
CA TRP A 245 22.62 -1.90 -2.03
C TRP A 245 21.17 -1.87 -2.51
N ARG A 246 20.93 -2.43 -3.70
CA ARG A 246 19.63 -2.40 -4.37
C ARG A 246 18.99 -3.79 -4.36
N ILE A 247 17.76 -3.86 -3.88
CA ILE A 247 16.83 -4.96 -4.19
C ILE A 247 16.04 -4.55 -5.44
N PRO A 248 16.13 -5.29 -6.56
CA PRO A 248 15.33 -5.00 -7.75
C PRO A 248 13.84 -5.04 -7.44
N VAL A 249 13.04 -4.18 -8.07
CA VAL A 249 11.58 -4.16 -7.87
C VAL A 249 10.89 -4.19 -9.22
N PHE A 250 9.93 -5.09 -9.38
CA PHE A 250 8.99 -5.06 -10.50
C PHE A 250 7.80 -4.18 -10.10
N CYS A 251 7.67 -3.03 -10.76
CA CYS A 251 6.69 -2.02 -10.44
C CYS A 251 5.48 -2.10 -11.39
N GLY A 252 4.28 -1.90 -10.87
CA GLY A 252 3.05 -1.74 -11.65
C GLY A 252 2.45 -0.34 -11.52
N VAL A 253 1.85 0.16 -12.59
CA VAL A 253 1.04 1.39 -12.62
C VAL A 253 -0.40 0.99 -12.87
N LEU A 254 -1.24 1.07 -11.85
CA LEU A 254 -2.64 0.63 -11.94
C LEU A 254 -3.48 1.57 -12.82
N ASP A 255 -4.47 1.03 -13.54
CA ASP A 255 -5.48 1.81 -14.28
C ASP A 255 -6.59 2.35 -13.36
N LEU A 256 -6.18 2.95 -12.24
CA LEU A 256 -7.07 3.44 -11.21
C LEU A 256 -6.52 4.75 -10.62
N PRO A 257 -7.39 5.68 -10.20
CA PRO A 257 -6.96 6.79 -9.36
C PRO A 257 -6.20 6.28 -8.14
N HIS A 258 -5.16 7.00 -7.76
CA HIS A 258 -4.31 6.65 -6.62
C HIS A 258 -5.16 6.32 -5.37
N PRO A 259 -4.90 5.19 -4.67
CA PRO A 259 -5.72 4.74 -3.52
C PRO A 259 -5.88 5.77 -2.41
N TYR A 260 -4.81 6.50 -2.11
CA TYR A 260 -4.80 7.56 -1.10
C TYR A 260 -5.61 8.81 -1.50
N CYS A 261 -6.01 8.93 -2.78
CA CYS A 261 -6.82 10.03 -3.31
C CYS A 261 -8.30 9.65 -3.52
N ALA A 262 -8.60 8.36 -3.71
CA ALA A 262 -9.96 7.85 -3.87
C ALA A 262 -10.68 7.81 -2.52
N LYS A 263 -11.55 8.79 -2.28
CA LYS A 263 -12.24 9.01 -1.00
C LYS A 263 -13.65 8.43 -0.93
N GLU A 264 -14.24 8.12 -2.06
CA GLU A 264 -15.64 7.70 -2.15
C GLU A 264 -15.74 6.21 -2.46
N ARG A 265 -16.66 5.54 -1.77
CA ARG A 265 -17.04 4.14 -1.99
C ARG A 265 -18.56 4.01 -1.94
N ASP A 266 -19.09 2.92 -2.47
CA ASP A 266 -20.51 2.58 -2.31
C ASP A 266 -20.83 2.51 -0.80
N ALA A 267 -21.93 3.15 -0.39
CA ALA A 267 -22.34 3.21 1.01
C ALA A 267 -22.49 1.82 1.66
N ARG A 268 -22.78 0.77 0.86
CA ARG A 268 -22.88 -0.62 1.32
C ARG A 268 -21.53 -1.23 1.68
N GLU A 269 -20.44 -0.69 1.14
CA GLU A 269 -19.06 -1.13 1.40
C GLU A 269 -18.41 -0.37 2.57
N VAL A 270 -19.12 0.58 3.17
CA VAL A 270 -18.62 1.40 4.26
C VAL A 270 -19.44 1.15 5.53
N ARG A 271 -18.77 0.99 6.66
CA ARG A 271 -19.38 0.99 7.99
C ARG A 271 -19.17 2.38 8.58
N GLU A 272 -20.25 2.97 9.10
CA GLU A 272 -20.17 4.16 9.93
C GLU A 272 -20.05 3.73 11.40
N ILE A 273 -19.07 4.27 12.12
CA ILE A 273 -18.94 4.16 13.57
C ILE A 273 -19.29 5.53 14.13
N ILE A 274 -20.41 5.64 14.84
CA ILE A 274 -20.86 6.89 15.46
C ILE A 274 -20.08 7.10 16.75
N LEU A 275 -19.52 8.30 16.93
CA LEU A 275 -18.67 8.64 18.05
C LEU A 275 -19.38 9.49 19.10
#